data_AF-A0A5P9HN61-F1
#
_entry.id   AF-A0A5P9HN61-F1
#
_cell.length_a   1.000
_cell.length_b   1.000
_cell.length_c   1.000
_cell.angle_alpha   90.00
_cell.angle_beta   90.00
_cell.angle_gamma   90.00
#
_symmetry.space_group_name_H-M   'P 1'
#
loop_
_entity.id
_entity.type
_entity.pdbx_description
1 polymer ?
#
loop_
_entity_poly.entity_id
_entity_poly.type
_entity_poly.pdbx_seq_one_letter_code
_entity_poly.pdbx_strand_id
1 'polypeptide(L)'
;MQPTEVKSLYSLKDVPPWGHKIFDDFTKDMLSDLRPFPCVLGVEGFKQGSLRFVFIDSISSDEAMKKLAAELKGYLKIARSLGKNTSFVAFFKPEAVKTLKEYEQQFWEVLSNLHRLDEMEWPHHIPTDPDHYLWEFSFCDEPMFVVCNTPAHKKRASRKSSTFMITFQPRWVFDGISGDTIVGKQFKKIVRERLEQFDEVEAHPSLNWYGNEKTREWRQYFLMDDNQTQTSKCPFHASLEKKQTKVTYQVNHLFEHFRVEEGVGGTLDEVVMELLPVKGTGYVEVQKDEPFKAHPAHTHPTNEILHILSGSVSIEVGGELISCKGGDRIYLPKETHHASLAGMDGCLYVIAVLKE
;
A
#
# COMPACT_ATOMS: atom_id res chain seq x y z
N MET A 1 31.48 8.35 -21.88
CA MET A 1 31.75 7.29 -20.90
C MET A 1 31.47 5.96 -21.57
N GLN A 2 32.45 5.09 -21.64
CA GLN A 2 32.30 3.75 -22.21
C GLN A 2 31.37 2.91 -21.32
N PRO A 3 30.59 1.94 -21.86
CA PRO A 3 29.69 1.12 -21.05
C PRO A 3 30.34 0.44 -19.84
N THR A 4 31.60 0.03 -19.96
CA THR A 4 32.39 -0.58 -18.89
C THR A 4 32.66 0.37 -17.72
N GLU A 5 32.86 1.66 -18.00
CA GLU A 5 33.05 2.69 -16.98
C GLU A 5 31.75 2.95 -16.22
N VAL A 6 30.61 3.00 -16.92
CA VAL A 6 29.28 3.16 -16.28
C VAL A 6 28.98 1.96 -15.38
N LYS A 7 29.27 0.73 -15.83
CA LYS A 7 29.07 -0.48 -15.01
C LYS A 7 29.88 -0.45 -13.70
N SER A 8 31.08 0.14 -13.73
CA SER A 8 31.94 0.23 -12.53
C SER A 8 31.35 1.10 -11.41
N LEU A 9 30.37 1.96 -11.72
CA LEU A 9 29.64 2.77 -10.74
C LEU A 9 28.69 1.93 -9.87
N TYR A 10 28.39 0.69 -10.28
CA TYR A 10 27.42 -0.18 -9.63
C TYR A 10 28.08 -1.43 -9.07
N SER A 11 27.97 -1.64 -7.76
CA SER A 11 28.42 -2.87 -7.12
C SER A 11 27.46 -4.02 -7.46
N LEU A 12 28.00 -5.09 -8.04
CA LEU A 12 27.25 -6.33 -8.33
C LEU A 12 27.64 -7.50 -7.41
N LYS A 13 28.29 -7.23 -6.28
CA LYS A 13 28.84 -8.28 -5.39
C LYS A 13 27.76 -9.21 -4.82
N ASP A 14 26.59 -8.65 -4.49
CA ASP A 14 25.49 -9.37 -3.84
C ASP A 14 24.32 -9.64 -4.82
N VAL A 15 24.60 -9.57 -6.13
CA VAL A 15 23.61 -9.78 -7.18
C VAL A 15 23.51 -11.27 -7.50
N PRO A 16 22.30 -11.86 -7.60
CA PRO A 16 22.17 -13.26 -7.94
C PRO A 16 22.67 -13.53 -9.38
N PRO A 17 23.10 -14.76 -9.72
CA PRO A 17 23.64 -15.07 -11.05
C PRO A 17 22.72 -14.67 -12.22
N TRP A 18 21.41 -14.83 -12.06
CA TRP A 18 20.43 -14.40 -13.05
C TRP A 18 20.37 -12.86 -13.18
N GLY A 19 20.59 -12.15 -12.08
CA GLY A 19 20.56 -10.69 -12.00
C GLY A 19 21.68 -10.03 -12.78
N HIS A 20 22.87 -10.65 -12.84
CA HIS A 20 23.98 -10.15 -13.68
C HIS A 20 23.58 -10.04 -15.15
N LYS A 21 22.94 -11.09 -15.69
CA LYS A 21 22.49 -11.09 -17.08
C LYS A 21 21.43 -10.01 -17.33
N ILE A 22 20.48 -9.86 -16.41
CA ILE A 22 19.43 -8.82 -16.53
C ILE A 22 20.02 -7.42 -16.46
N PHE A 23 20.97 -7.19 -15.55
CA PHE A 23 21.67 -5.91 -15.46
C PHE A 23 22.48 -5.60 -16.72
N ASP A 24 23.11 -6.61 -17.34
CA ASP A 24 23.81 -6.46 -18.61
C ASP A 24 22.86 -6.11 -19.77
N ASP A 25 21.71 -6.79 -19.86
CA ASP A 25 20.68 -6.49 -20.86
C ASP A 25 20.15 -5.06 -20.67
N PHE A 26 19.82 -4.67 -19.43
CA PHE A 26 19.40 -3.31 -19.07
C PHE A 26 20.47 -2.26 -19.46
N THR A 27 21.73 -2.53 -19.14
CA THR A 27 22.85 -1.65 -19.49
C THR A 27 22.96 -1.44 -20.99
N LYS A 28 22.79 -2.51 -21.78
CA LYS A 28 22.82 -2.46 -23.24
C LYS A 28 21.70 -1.59 -23.79
N ASP A 29 20.49 -1.73 -23.26
CA ASP A 29 19.34 -0.95 -23.69
C ASP A 29 19.50 0.54 -23.34
N MET A 30 19.95 0.84 -22.11
CA MET A 30 20.12 2.22 -21.63
C MET A 30 21.27 2.98 -22.30
N LEU A 31 22.30 2.27 -22.77
CA LEU A 31 23.51 2.85 -23.37
C LEU A 31 23.60 2.62 -24.89
N SER A 32 22.51 2.18 -25.53
CA SER A 32 22.49 1.95 -26.97
C SER A 32 22.58 3.25 -27.77
N ASP A 33 23.65 3.41 -28.55
CA ASP A 33 23.78 4.53 -29.50
C ASP A 33 22.91 4.31 -30.76
N LEU A 34 22.73 3.06 -31.17
CA LEU A 34 21.93 2.70 -32.36
C LEU A 34 20.43 2.86 -32.13
N ARG A 35 19.98 2.62 -30.91
CA ARG A 35 18.57 2.71 -30.52
C ARG A 35 18.48 3.42 -29.17
N PRO A 36 18.61 4.76 -29.12
CA PRO A 36 18.65 5.51 -27.88
C PRO A 36 17.37 5.32 -27.06
N PHE A 37 17.52 4.99 -25.78
CA PHE A 37 16.37 4.80 -24.90
C PHE A 37 15.56 6.11 -24.76
N PRO A 38 14.21 6.06 -24.81
CA PRO A 38 13.39 7.28 -24.84
C PRO A 38 13.48 8.15 -23.57
N CYS A 39 13.68 7.55 -22.40
CA CYS A 39 13.73 8.28 -21.13
C CYS A 39 15.09 8.94 -20.91
N VAL A 40 15.21 10.22 -21.28
CA VAL A 40 16.45 11.00 -21.14
C VAL A 40 16.93 11.06 -19.68
N LEU A 41 16.02 11.29 -18.72
CA LEU A 41 16.38 11.39 -17.30
C LEU A 41 16.94 10.07 -16.77
N GLY A 42 16.30 8.94 -17.13
CA GLY A 42 16.76 7.61 -16.71
C GLY A 42 18.13 7.27 -17.26
N VAL A 43 18.40 7.59 -18.53
CA VAL A 43 19.72 7.38 -19.15
C VAL A 43 20.79 8.23 -18.47
N GLU A 44 20.48 9.49 -18.18
CA GLU A 44 21.43 10.39 -17.52
C GLU A 44 21.72 9.94 -16.08
N GLY A 45 20.68 9.64 -15.29
CA GLY A 45 20.86 9.09 -13.95
C GLY A 45 21.68 7.81 -13.95
N PHE A 46 21.47 6.93 -14.94
CA PHE A 46 22.24 5.69 -15.06
C PHE A 46 23.72 5.95 -15.34
N LYS A 47 24.03 6.87 -16.26
CA LYS A 47 25.40 7.27 -16.58
C LYS A 47 26.12 7.96 -15.42
N GLN A 48 25.38 8.59 -14.51
CA GLN A 48 25.90 9.31 -13.34
C GLN A 48 26.07 8.43 -12.09
N GLY A 49 25.65 7.15 -12.12
CA GLY A 49 25.69 6.30 -10.92
C GLY A 49 24.57 6.57 -9.91
N SER A 50 23.53 7.32 -10.31
CA SER A 50 22.45 7.77 -9.43
C SER A 50 21.36 6.72 -9.21
N LEU A 51 21.34 5.62 -9.97
CA LEU A 51 20.32 4.57 -9.81
C LEU A 51 20.65 3.62 -8.66
N ARG A 52 19.62 3.00 -8.09
CA ARG A 52 19.74 1.84 -7.20
C ARG A 52 18.93 0.68 -7.75
N PHE A 53 19.44 -0.53 -7.54
CA PHE A 53 18.88 -1.74 -8.11
C PHE A 53 18.59 -2.75 -7.01
N VAL A 54 17.45 -3.44 -7.13
CA VAL A 54 17.13 -4.59 -6.29
C VAL A 54 16.72 -5.77 -7.15
N PHE A 55 17.06 -6.98 -6.69
CA PHE A 55 16.75 -8.24 -7.35
C PHE A 55 15.85 -9.07 -6.42
N ILE A 56 14.64 -9.35 -6.89
CA ILE A 56 13.54 -9.97 -6.16
C ILE A 56 13.24 -11.34 -6.76
N ASP A 57 13.34 -12.40 -5.94
CA ASP A 57 13.24 -13.78 -6.44
C ASP A 57 11.80 -14.22 -6.77
N SER A 58 10.79 -13.65 -6.12
CA SER A 58 9.39 -13.98 -6.36
C SER A 58 8.47 -12.85 -5.91
N ILE A 59 7.40 -12.61 -6.66
CA ILE A 59 6.34 -11.65 -6.27
C ILE A 59 5.36 -12.23 -5.24
N SER A 60 5.26 -13.56 -5.17
CA SER A 60 4.27 -14.26 -4.33
C SER A 60 4.81 -14.60 -2.94
N SER A 61 6.06 -14.23 -2.65
CA SER A 61 6.71 -14.47 -1.36
C SER A 61 6.63 -13.21 -0.50
N ASP A 62 6.05 -13.34 0.70
CA ASP A 62 6.01 -12.26 1.68
C ASP A 62 7.41 -11.74 2.04
N GLU A 63 8.39 -12.62 2.19
CA GLU A 63 9.77 -12.23 2.49
C GLU A 63 10.41 -11.45 1.33
N ALA A 64 10.09 -11.81 0.09
CA ALA A 64 10.55 -11.07 -1.07
C ALA A 64 9.90 -9.68 -1.17
N MET A 65 8.62 -9.54 -0.82
CA MET A 65 7.95 -8.23 -0.74
C MET A 65 8.46 -7.38 0.42
N LYS A 66 8.72 -7.97 1.58
CA LYS A 66 9.39 -7.29 2.72
C LYS A 66 10.78 -6.80 2.33
N LYS A 67 11.55 -7.61 1.60
CA LYS A 67 12.85 -7.20 1.05
C LYS A 67 12.69 -6.01 0.11
N LEU A 68 11.75 -6.07 -0.83
CA LEU A 68 11.48 -4.95 -1.75
C LEU A 68 11.13 -3.67 -1.00
N ALA A 69 10.23 -3.74 0.00
CA ALA A 69 9.85 -2.61 0.84
C ALA A 69 11.06 -2.04 1.62
N ALA A 70 11.86 -2.91 2.23
CA ALA A 70 13.04 -2.51 3.00
C ALA A 70 14.11 -1.82 2.13
N GLU A 71 14.38 -2.36 0.93
CA GLU A 71 15.34 -1.80 -0.02
C GLU A 71 14.84 -0.46 -0.61
N LEU A 72 13.55 -0.36 -0.91
CA LEU A 72 12.93 0.89 -1.37
C LEU A 72 12.99 1.97 -0.27
N LYS A 73 12.70 1.61 0.98
CA LYS A 73 12.86 2.50 2.14
C LYS A 73 14.32 2.93 2.33
N GLY A 74 15.27 2.00 2.17
CA GLY A 74 16.71 2.29 2.21
C GLY A 74 17.14 3.27 1.12
N TYR A 75 16.64 3.09 -0.10
CA TYR A 75 16.83 4.02 -1.20
C TYR A 75 16.29 5.42 -0.88
N LEU A 76 15.04 5.52 -0.42
CA LEU A 76 14.40 6.82 -0.16
C LEU A 76 15.14 7.66 0.88
N LYS A 77 15.78 7.02 1.88
CA LYS A 77 16.63 7.71 2.86
C LYS A 77 17.83 8.45 2.24
N ILE A 78 18.34 7.97 1.10
CA ILE A 78 19.53 8.55 0.45
C ILE A 78 19.22 9.17 -0.91
N ALA A 79 18.00 9.02 -1.45
CA ALA A 79 17.67 9.36 -2.83
C ALA A 79 18.07 10.80 -3.20
N ARG A 80 17.81 11.77 -2.31
CA ARG A 80 18.16 13.18 -2.53
C ARG A 80 19.67 13.46 -2.61
N SER A 81 20.52 12.58 -2.07
CA SER A 81 21.98 12.68 -2.20
C SER A 81 22.56 11.96 -3.42
N LEU A 82 21.76 11.20 -4.16
CA LEU A 82 22.24 10.41 -5.32
C LEU A 82 22.35 11.22 -6.62
N GLY A 83 21.62 12.32 -6.72
CA GLY A 83 21.57 13.18 -7.89
C GLY A 83 20.14 13.51 -8.32
N LYS A 84 20.00 14.48 -9.22
CA LYS A 84 18.69 14.99 -9.68
C LYS A 84 17.85 13.93 -10.39
N ASN A 85 18.48 13.00 -11.11
CA ASN A 85 17.81 12.04 -11.98
C ASN A 85 17.83 10.60 -11.41
N THR A 86 17.75 10.47 -10.08
CA THR A 86 17.78 9.16 -9.41
C THR A 86 16.52 8.33 -9.68
N SER A 87 16.68 7.00 -9.69
CA SER A 87 15.58 6.03 -9.74
C SER A 87 15.94 4.77 -8.96
N PHE A 88 14.93 4.10 -8.42
CA PHE A 88 15.06 2.75 -7.86
C PHE A 88 14.43 1.74 -8.82
N VAL A 89 15.21 0.75 -9.26
CA VAL A 89 14.81 -0.23 -10.26
C VAL A 89 14.77 -1.62 -9.63
N ALA A 90 13.58 -2.20 -9.56
CA ALA A 90 13.36 -3.56 -9.10
C ALA A 90 13.28 -4.51 -10.29
N PHE A 91 14.19 -5.49 -10.32
CA PHE A 91 14.14 -6.62 -11.25
C PHE A 91 13.57 -7.84 -10.54
N PHE A 92 12.60 -8.47 -11.17
CA PHE A 92 12.03 -9.73 -10.69
C PHE A 92 12.68 -10.89 -11.45
N LYS A 93 12.88 -12.02 -10.76
CA LYS A 93 13.48 -13.21 -11.35
C LYS A 93 12.69 -13.65 -12.59
N PRO A 94 13.36 -13.90 -13.73
CA PRO A 94 12.69 -14.34 -14.94
C PRO A 94 11.90 -15.65 -14.73
N GLU A 95 10.66 -15.65 -15.20
CA GLU A 95 9.76 -16.80 -15.24
C GLU A 95 9.29 -17.00 -16.70
N ALA A 96 8.39 -17.96 -16.92
CA ALA A 96 7.68 -18.06 -18.20
C ALA A 96 6.99 -16.73 -18.52
N VAL A 97 7.10 -16.28 -19.77
CA VAL A 97 6.51 -15.02 -20.22
C VAL A 97 4.99 -15.10 -20.10
N LYS A 98 4.43 -14.18 -19.31
CA LYS A 98 2.99 -14.05 -19.08
C LYS A 98 2.35 -13.11 -20.10
N THR A 99 1.03 -13.06 -20.12
CA THR A 99 0.29 -12.05 -20.88
C THR A 99 0.46 -10.66 -20.25
N LEU A 100 0.21 -9.59 -21.03
CA LEU A 100 0.26 -8.22 -20.52
C LEU A 100 -0.74 -7.99 -19.37
N LYS A 101 -1.92 -8.61 -19.44
CA LYS A 101 -2.94 -8.51 -18.38
C LYS A 101 -2.47 -9.16 -17.07
N GLU A 102 -1.80 -10.30 -17.16
CA GLU A 102 -1.21 -10.95 -15.99
C GLU A 102 -0.08 -10.10 -15.40
N TYR A 103 0.79 -9.52 -16.23
CA TYR A 103 1.80 -8.58 -15.73
C TYR A 103 1.21 -7.30 -15.12
N GLU A 104 0.11 -6.78 -15.68
CA GLU A 104 -0.62 -5.64 -15.10
C GLU A 104 -1.14 -6.00 -13.70
N GLN A 105 -1.75 -7.17 -13.54
CA GLN A 105 -2.20 -7.65 -12.24
C GLN A 105 -1.04 -7.78 -11.25
N GLN A 106 0.07 -8.38 -11.66
CA GLN A 106 1.28 -8.53 -10.83
C GLN A 106 1.86 -7.17 -10.43
N PHE A 107 1.87 -6.20 -11.36
CA PHE A 107 2.31 -4.84 -11.09
C PHE A 107 1.48 -4.17 -9.98
N TRP A 108 0.16 -4.24 -10.07
CA TRP A 108 -0.72 -3.66 -9.05
C TRP A 108 -0.67 -4.41 -7.72
N GLU A 109 -0.46 -5.73 -7.75
CA GLU A 109 -0.23 -6.54 -6.55
C GLU A 109 1.06 -6.13 -5.81
N VAL A 110 2.15 -5.84 -6.55
CA VAL A 110 3.38 -5.31 -5.95
C VAL A 110 3.14 -3.96 -5.28
N LEU A 111 2.46 -3.02 -5.95
CA LEU A 111 2.16 -1.71 -5.36
C LEU A 111 1.25 -1.83 -4.12
N SER A 112 0.27 -2.72 -4.16
CA SER A 112 -0.62 -2.99 -3.03
C SER A 112 0.14 -3.58 -1.84
N ASN A 113 1.07 -4.50 -2.09
CA ASN A 113 1.93 -5.06 -1.04
C ASN A 113 2.87 -4.02 -0.44
N LEU A 114 3.46 -3.16 -1.26
CA LEU A 114 4.28 -2.05 -0.78
C LEU A 114 3.46 -1.11 0.11
N HIS A 115 2.27 -0.71 -0.31
CA HIS A 115 1.40 0.13 0.51
C HIS A 115 1.06 -0.51 1.87
N ARG A 116 0.76 -1.82 1.89
CA ARG A 116 0.49 -2.57 3.13
C ARG A 116 1.70 -2.64 4.07
N LEU A 117 2.91 -2.67 3.49
CA LEU A 117 4.17 -2.75 4.23
C LEU A 117 4.75 -1.38 4.58
N ASP A 118 4.09 -0.29 4.16
CA ASP A 118 4.54 1.04 4.52
C ASP A 118 4.31 1.30 6.01
N GLU A 119 5.37 1.75 6.68
CA GLU A 119 5.34 2.10 8.11
C GLU A 119 4.94 3.57 8.32
N MET A 120 4.96 4.39 7.25
CA MET A 120 4.58 5.79 7.30
C MET A 120 3.12 5.97 6.88
N GLU A 121 2.49 7.01 7.41
CA GLU A 121 1.17 7.43 6.91
C GLU A 121 1.27 7.94 5.47
N TRP A 122 0.14 7.86 4.76
CA TRP A 122 0.04 8.45 3.42
C TRP A 122 0.27 9.97 3.49
N PRO A 123 1.07 10.56 2.58
CA PRO A 123 1.38 11.98 2.64
C PRO A 123 0.14 12.86 2.66
N HIS A 124 -0.01 13.75 3.65
CA HIS A 124 -1.21 14.58 3.81
C HIS A 124 -1.50 15.49 2.61
N HIS A 125 -0.47 15.82 1.81
CA HIS A 125 -0.58 16.68 0.63
C HIS A 125 -0.92 15.90 -0.66
N ILE A 126 -0.99 14.57 -0.61
CA ILE A 126 -1.36 13.71 -1.72
C ILE A 126 -2.75 13.12 -1.43
N PRO A 127 -3.74 13.32 -2.32
CA PRO A 127 -5.06 12.71 -2.19
C PRO A 127 -4.96 11.19 -2.02
N THR A 128 -5.86 10.62 -1.24
CA THR A 128 -5.97 9.16 -1.06
C THR A 128 -6.83 8.48 -2.11
N ASP A 129 -7.62 9.23 -2.89
CA ASP A 129 -8.45 8.70 -3.97
C ASP A 129 -7.67 8.64 -5.30
N PRO A 130 -7.37 7.44 -5.86
CA PRO A 130 -6.77 7.30 -7.18
C PRO A 130 -7.53 7.94 -8.35
N ASP A 131 -8.81 8.28 -8.18
CA ASP A 131 -9.55 9.07 -9.16
C ASP A 131 -9.37 10.59 -8.98
N HIS A 132 -8.52 11.05 -8.06
CA HIS A 132 -8.08 12.45 -7.99
C HIS A 132 -6.90 12.70 -8.95
N TYR A 133 -6.89 13.86 -9.61
CA TYR A 133 -5.87 14.22 -10.62
C TYR A 133 -4.47 14.53 -10.05
N LEU A 134 -4.39 14.69 -8.73
CA LEU A 134 -3.15 14.81 -7.94
C LEU A 134 -2.81 13.52 -7.18
N TRP A 135 -3.56 12.43 -7.38
CA TRP A 135 -3.16 11.17 -6.77
C TRP A 135 -1.90 10.65 -7.46
N GLU A 136 -0.96 10.16 -6.64
CA GLU A 136 0.24 9.45 -7.07
C GLU A 136 0.57 8.38 -6.02
N PHE A 137 1.08 7.23 -6.45
CA PHE A 137 1.51 6.19 -5.52
C PHE A 137 2.58 6.74 -4.58
N SER A 138 2.39 6.55 -3.28
CA SER A 138 3.30 7.04 -2.24
C SER A 138 3.80 5.89 -1.38
N PHE A 139 5.06 5.97 -0.96
CA PHE A 139 5.68 5.04 -0.02
C PHE A 139 6.69 5.78 0.86
N CYS A 140 6.68 5.55 2.18
CA CYS A 140 7.53 6.24 3.15
C CYS A 140 7.43 7.78 3.08
N ASP A 141 6.20 8.31 3.04
CA ASP A 141 5.89 9.75 2.90
C ASP A 141 6.46 10.41 1.61
N GLU A 142 6.84 9.60 0.60
CA GLU A 142 7.36 10.10 -0.68
C GLU A 142 6.45 9.69 -1.85
N PRO A 143 5.83 10.65 -2.56
CA PRO A 143 5.10 10.36 -3.79
C PRO A 143 6.07 9.98 -4.93
N MET A 144 5.68 9.02 -5.76
CA MET A 144 6.54 8.46 -6.79
C MET A 144 5.81 8.17 -8.10
N PHE A 145 6.44 8.55 -9.20
CA PHE A 145 6.06 8.04 -10.52
C PHE A 145 6.59 6.61 -10.67
N VAL A 146 5.71 5.67 -11.02
CA VAL A 146 6.05 4.26 -11.17
C VAL A 146 5.93 3.85 -12.63
N VAL A 147 6.89 3.08 -13.12
CA VAL A 147 6.90 2.55 -14.48
C VAL A 147 7.07 1.04 -14.44
N CYS A 148 6.23 0.33 -15.19
CA CYS A 148 6.39 -1.09 -15.43
C CYS A 148 6.97 -1.39 -16.83
N ASN A 149 7.92 -2.31 -16.88
CA ASN A 149 8.42 -2.94 -18.11
C ASN A 149 8.31 -4.47 -18.02
N THR A 150 8.00 -5.12 -19.14
CA THR A 150 7.77 -6.57 -19.16
C THR A 150 8.40 -7.23 -20.39
N PRO A 151 8.66 -8.55 -20.36
CA PRO A 151 9.06 -9.28 -21.56
C PRO A 151 7.91 -9.48 -22.57
N ALA A 152 6.66 -9.21 -22.16
CA ALA A 152 5.49 -9.36 -23.01
C ALA A 152 5.26 -8.19 -23.97
N HIS A 153 5.79 -7.00 -23.66
CA HIS A 153 5.73 -5.83 -24.53
C HIS A 153 6.55 -6.07 -25.81
N LYS A 154 5.90 -5.90 -26.96
CA LYS A 154 6.48 -6.05 -28.28
C LYS A 154 6.39 -4.74 -29.06
N LYS A 155 5.16 -4.23 -29.21
CA LYS A 155 4.89 -3.02 -29.98
C LYS A 155 5.36 -1.77 -29.25
N ARG A 156 5.13 -1.70 -27.94
CA ARG A 156 5.61 -0.62 -27.09
C ARG A 156 6.98 -0.99 -26.53
N ALA A 157 7.98 -1.02 -27.39
CA ALA A 157 9.34 -1.41 -27.04
C ALA A 157 9.93 -0.59 -25.88
N SER A 158 9.49 0.66 -25.68
CA SER A 158 9.84 1.53 -24.55
C SER A 158 9.41 0.96 -23.19
N ARG A 159 8.44 0.03 -23.19
CA ARG A 159 8.00 -0.75 -22.03
C ARG A 159 8.51 -2.20 -22.05
N LYS A 160 9.34 -2.58 -23.01
CA LYS A 160 9.97 -3.90 -23.05
C LYS A 160 11.13 -3.98 -22.07
N SER A 161 11.33 -5.16 -21.48
CA SER A 161 12.51 -5.51 -20.69
C SER A 161 12.76 -7.02 -20.81
N SER A 162 13.99 -7.48 -20.55
CA SER A 162 14.30 -8.92 -20.54
C SER A 162 13.66 -9.67 -19.36
N THR A 163 13.13 -8.95 -18.37
CA THR A 163 12.34 -9.49 -17.26
C THR A 163 11.23 -8.52 -16.82
N PHE A 164 10.37 -8.97 -15.91
CA PHE A 164 9.45 -8.07 -15.21
C PHE A 164 10.26 -7.08 -14.37
N MET A 165 10.07 -5.79 -14.62
CA MET A 165 10.87 -4.71 -14.06
C MET A 165 9.95 -3.56 -13.65
N ILE A 166 10.14 -3.04 -12.44
CA ILE A 166 9.43 -1.86 -11.95
C ILE A 166 10.44 -0.79 -11.58
N THR A 167 10.25 0.42 -12.10
CA THR A 167 11.06 1.60 -11.76
C THR A 167 10.24 2.56 -10.92
N PHE A 168 10.78 2.97 -9.79
CA PHE A 168 10.21 3.95 -8.87
C PHE A 168 11.05 5.24 -8.93
N GLN A 169 10.39 6.37 -9.18
CA GLN A 169 11.03 7.67 -9.29
C GLN A 169 10.34 8.64 -8.34
N PRO A 170 11.02 9.15 -7.31
CA PRO A 170 10.46 10.19 -6.44
C PRO A 170 9.97 11.38 -7.25
N ARG A 171 8.83 11.93 -6.86
CA ARG A 171 8.13 12.98 -7.60
C ARG A 171 9.02 14.19 -7.90
N TRP A 172 9.85 14.56 -6.94
CA TRP A 172 10.77 15.70 -7.03
C TRP A 172 11.86 15.54 -8.11
N VAL A 173 12.09 14.33 -8.66
CA VAL A 173 12.96 14.14 -9.83
C VAL A 173 12.46 14.96 -11.03
N PHE A 174 11.15 15.22 -11.10
CA PHE A 174 10.53 16.04 -12.14
C PHE A 174 10.45 17.53 -11.78
N ASP A 175 11.00 17.97 -10.64
CA ASP A 175 10.94 19.36 -10.22
C ASP A 175 11.62 20.29 -11.24
N GLY A 176 10.91 21.38 -11.57
CA GLY A 176 11.31 22.33 -12.60
C GLY A 176 11.05 21.86 -14.05
N ILE A 177 10.40 20.71 -14.24
CA ILE A 177 10.02 20.18 -15.56
C ILE A 177 8.50 19.99 -15.58
N SER A 178 7.78 21.01 -16.03
CA SER A 178 6.31 20.96 -16.20
C SER A 178 5.88 21.46 -17.58
N GLY A 179 4.62 21.19 -17.94
CA GLY A 179 4.05 21.63 -19.22
C GLY A 179 4.06 23.12 -19.47
N ASP A 180 4.20 23.93 -18.43
CA ASP A 180 4.21 25.40 -18.53
C ASP A 180 5.63 25.96 -18.72
N THR A 181 6.65 25.20 -18.34
CA THR A 181 8.05 25.60 -18.48
C THR A 181 8.58 25.38 -19.90
N ILE A 182 9.50 26.24 -20.36
CA ILE A 182 10.20 26.06 -21.65
C ILE A 182 10.96 24.72 -21.67
N VAL A 183 11.65 24.42 -20.57
CA VAL A 183 12.41 23.17 -20.39
C VAL A 183 11.48 21.97 -20.47
N GLY A 184 10.33 21.98 -19.79
CA GLY A 184 9.37 20.88 -19.85
C GLY A 184 8.75 20.69 -21.23
N LYS A 185 8.40 21.77 -21.95
CA LYS A 185 7.91 21.67 -23.34
C LYS A 185 8.94 21.03 -24.27
N GLN A 186 10.21 21.43 -24.17
CA GLN A 186 11.30 20.83 -24.93
C GLN A 186 11.54 19.37 -24.53
N PHE A 187 11.54 19.07 -23.24
CA PHE A 187 11.67 17.72 -22.71
C PHE A 187 10.59 16.80 -23.26
N LYS A 188 9.32 17.21 -23.19
CA LYS A 188 8.19 16.45 -23.74
C LYS A 188 8.34 16.22 -25.24
N LYS A 189 8.76 17.23 -26.00
CA LYS A 189 9.01 17.11 -27.44
C LYS A 189 10.06 16.04 -27.73
N ILE A 190 11.23 16.11 -27.08
CA ILE A 190 12.32 15.14 -27.27
C ILE A 190 11.85 13.71 -26.91
N VAL A 191 11.16 13.55 -25.78
CA VAL A 191 10.67 12.22 -25.36
C VAL A 191 9.64 11.68 -26.36
N ARG A 192 8.73 12.53 -26.88
CA ARG A 192 7.76 12.12 -27.90
C ARG A 192 8.43 11.68 -29.21
N GLU A 193 9.36 12.47 -29.72
CA GLU A 193 10.12 12.13 -30.94
C GLU A 193 10.89 10.81 -30.77
N ARG A 194 11.49 10.56 -29.60
CA ARG A 194 12.15 9.28 -29.32
C ARG A 194 11.15 8.12 -29.25
N LEU A 195 10.01 8.30 -28.60
CA LEU A 195 8.98 7.26 -28.52
C LEU A 195 8.46 6.87 -29.91
N GLU A 196 8.22 7.84 -30.79
CA GLU A 196 7.78 7.60 -32.18
C GLU A 196 8.79 6.78 -33.00
N GLN A 197 10.08 6.95 -32.73
CA GLN A 197 11.13 6.14 -33.38
C GLN A 197 11.34 4.78 -32.72
N PHE A 198 11.02 4.67 -31.43
CA PHE A 198 11.32 3.50 -30.62
C PHE A 198 10.18 2.48 -30.61
N ASP A 199 8.93 2.95 -30.56
CA ASP A 199 7.72 2.14 -30.48
C ASP A 199 7.06 1.96 -31.85
N GLU A 200 6.43 0.81 -32.07
CA GLU A 200 5.62 0.50 -33.27
C GLU A 200 4.17 0.99 -33.11
N VAL A 201 3.87 1.68 -32.01
CA VAL A 201 2.56 2.24 -31.68
C VAL A 201 2.69 3.69 -31.26
N GLU A 202 1.68 4.48 -31.57
CA GLU A 202 1.63 5.87 -31.17
C GLU A 202 1.75 6.03 -29.65
N ALA A 203 2.27 7.19 -29.24
CA ALA A 203 2.33 7.60 -27.85
C ALA A 203 0.96 7.44 -27.17
N HIS A 204 0.94 6.72 -26.04
CA HIS A 204 -0.32 6.44 -25.34
C HIS A 204 -1.01 7.74 -24.90
N PRO A 205 -2.34 7.90 -25.10
CA PRO A 205 -3.07 9.13 -24.77
C PRO A 205 -2.98 9.56 -23.31
N SER A 206 -2.80 8.60 -22.39
CA SER A 206 -2.65 8.90 -20.95
C SER A 206 -1.33 9.54 -20.58
N LEU A 207 -0.30 9.48 -21.45
CA LEU A 207 1.00 10.08 -21.16
C LEU A 207 0.89 11.62 -21.10
N ASN A 208 0.82 12.19 -19.90
CA ASN A 208 0.53 13.60 -19.67
C ASN A 208 1.34 14.16 -18.50
N TRP A 209 1.26 15.47 -18.33
CA TRP A 209 1.76 16.12 -17.13
C TRP A 209 0.81 15.84 -15.98
N TYR A 210 1.37 15.41 -14.86
CA TYR A 210 0.68 15.36 -13.58
C TYR A 210 0.00 16.67 -13.22
N GLY A 211 -1.08 16.57 -12.44
CA GLY A 211 -1.88 17.72 -12.04
C GLY A 211 -2.86 18.17 -13.13
N ASN A 212 -2.87 17.55 -14.30
CA ASN A 212 -3.91 17.80 -15.29
C ASN A 212 -5.21 17.10 -14.86
N GLU A 213 -6.22 17.91 -14.52
CA GLU A 213 -7.56 17.51 -14.05
C GLU A 213 -8.26 16.47 -14.93
N LYS A 214 -7.95 16.46 -16.24
CA LYS A 214 -8.54 15.55 -17.24
C LYS A 214 -7.86 14.19 -17.30
N THR A 215 -6.81 13.99 -16.51
CA THR A 215 -5.96 12.80 -16.57
C THR A 215 -5.81 12.17 -15.18
N ARG A 216 -5.30 10.94 -15.13
CA ARG A 216 -5.02 10.22 -13.88
C ARG A 216 -3.62 9.65 -13.97
N GLU A 217 -2.79 9.93 -12.97
CA GLU A 217 -1.37 9.58 -13.01
C GLU A 217 -1.16 8.07 -13.11
N TRP A 218 -1.99 7.29 -12.39
CA TRP A 218 -1.94 5.83 -12.39
C TRP A 218 -2.12 5.20 -13.79
N ARG A 219 -2.80 5.88 -14.71
CA ARG A 219 -2.97 5.41 -16.10
C ARG A 219 -1.68 5.43 -16.92
N GLN A 220 -0.62 6.05 -16.39
CA GLN A 220 0.69 6.11 -17.02
C GLN A 220 1.62 4.96 -16.57
N TYR A 221 1.28 4.30 -15.45
CA TYR A 221 2.17 3.38 -14.76
C TYR A 221 2.36 2.05 -15.49
N PHE A 222 1.25 1.46 -15.92
CA PHE A 222 1.23 0.28 -16.78
C PHE A 222 0.53 0.62 -18.09
N LEU A 223 1.22 0.44 -19.22
CA LEU A 223 0.66 0.70 -20.55
C LEU A 223 0.56 -0.61 -21.32
N MET A 224 -0.59 -0.87 -21.92
CA MET A 224 -0.75 -1.99 -22.86
C MET A 224 0.03 -1.74 -24.15
N ASP A 225 0.19 -2.79 -24.96
CA ASP A 225 0.81 -2.72 -26.30
C ASP A 225 -0.10 -2.08 -27.36
N ASP A 226 -1.29 -1.65 -26.98
CA ASP A 226 -2.21 -0.83 -27.77
C ASP A 226 -2.59 0.44 -27.00
N ASN A 227 -3.41 1.28 -27.62
CA ASN A 227 -3.95 2.51 -27.02
C ASN A 227 -5.42 2.33 -26.59
N GLN A 228 -5.89 1.09 -26.42
CA GLN A 228 -7.25 0.85 -25.95
C GLN A 228 -7.32 1.02 -24.45
N THR A 229 -8.22 1.88 -23.98
CA THR A 229 -8.44 2.07 -22.55
C THR A 229 -9.32 0.93 -22.04
N GLN A 230 -8.73 -0.04 -21.33
CA GLN A 230 -9.46 -1.21 -20.82
C GLN A 230 -9.98 -1.02 -19.39
N THR A 231 -9.32 -0.23 -18.55
CA THR A 231 -9.63 -0.08 -17.13
C THR A 231 -10.37 1.23 -16.84
N SER A 232 -11.59 1.14 -16.33
CA SER A 232 -12.41 2.31 -15.95
C SER A 232 -11.98 2.91 -14.60
N LYS A 233 -11.48 2.08 -13.67
CA LYS A 233 -11.03 2.46 -12.33
C LYS A 233 -9.60 2.01 -12.06
N CYS A 234 -8.94 2.66 -11.10
CA CYS A 234 -7.60 2.30 -10.68
C CYS A 234 -7.59 0.95 -9.95
N PRO A 235 -6.74 -0.03 -10.35
CA PRO A 235 -6.64 -1.29 -9.63
C PRO A 235 -6.05 -1.15 -8.21
N PHE A 236 -5.36 -0.04 -7.92
CA PHE A 236 -4.85 0.25 -6.58
C PHE A 236 -5.95 0.44 -5.53
N HIS A 237 -7.17 0.87 -5.94
CA HIS A 237 -8.32 0.99 -5.02
C HIS A 237 -8.69 -0.34 -4.35
N ALA A 238 -8.35 -1.50 -4.94
CA ALA A 238 -8.57 -2.80 -4.31
C ALA A 238 -7.72 -3.03 -3.03
N SER A 239 -6.70 -2.19 -2.81
CA SER A 239 -5.88 -2.18 -1.59
C SER A 239 -6.38 -1.19 -0.53
N LEU A 240 -7.00 -0.08 -0.96
CA LEU A 240 -7.66 0.90 -0.07
C LEU A 240 -9.01 0.40 0.43
N GLU A 241 -9.69 -0.47 -0.33
CA GLU A 241 -10.90 -1.17 0.13
C GLU A 241 -10.61 -2.22 1.23
N LYS A 242 -9.33 -2.52 1.55
CA LYS A 242 -8.93 -3.34 2.70
C LYS A 242 -8.58 -2.51 3.95
N LYS A 243 -9.46 -1.56 4.30
CA LYS A 243 -9.87 -1.27 5.69
C LYS A 243 -11.38 -1.05 5.83
N GLN A 244 -12.17 -1.47 4.84
CA GLN A 244 -13.53 -1.90 5.06
C GLN A 244 -13.56 -3.38 4.74
N THR A 245 -13.05 -4.19 5.66
CA THR A 245 -13.69 -5.47 5.87
C THR A 245 -15.18 -5.13 6.01
N LYS A 246 -15.99 -5.46 5.01
CA LYS A 246 -17.40 -5.76 5.25
C LYS A 246 -17.39 -6.96 6.20
N VAL A 247 -16.99 -6.75 7.45
CA VAL A 247 -17.46 -7.63 8.49
C VAL A 247 -18.92 -7.29 8.52
N THR A 248 -19.70 -8.26 8.11
CA THR A 248 -21.09 -8.29 8.50
C THR A 248 -21.01 -8.53 10.01
N TYR A 249 -20.83 -7.47 10.80
CA TYR A 249 -20.81 -7.53 12.25
C TYR A 249 -22.25 -7.80 12.69
N GLN A 250 -22.67 -9.07 12.57
CA GLN A 250 -23.88 -9.54 13.19
C GLN A 250 -23.51 -9.99 14.59
N VAL A 251 -23.35 -9.03 15.49
CA VAL A 251 -23.55 -9.35 16.89
C VAL A 251 -25.02 -9.70 17.00
N ASN A 252 -25.32 -10.94 17.37
CA ASN A 252 -26.70 -11.34 17.61
C ASN A 252 -27.18 -10.59 18.86
N HIS A 253 -27.83 -9.44 18.64
CA HIS A 253 -28.32 -8.57 19.71
C HIS A 253 -29.41 -9.25 20.57
N LEU A 254 -29.93 -10.39 20.10
CA LEU A 254 -30.87 -11.23 20.79
C LEU A 254 -30.12 -12.31 21.57
N PHE A 255 -30.02 -12.12 22.88
CA PHE A 255 -29.60 -13.13 23.84
C PHE A 255 -30.47 -13.01 25.09
N GLU A 256 -30.88 -14.15 25.63
CA GLU A 256 -31.83 -14.24 26.76
C GLU A 256 -31.14 -14.67 28.06
N HIS A 257 -29.89 -15.15 27.98
CA HIS A 257 -29.16 -15.70 29.11
C HIS A 257 -27.81 -15.02 29.25
N PHE A 258 -27.42 -14.78 30.49
CA PHE A 258 -26.08 -14.32 30.83
C PHE A 258 -25.04 -15.35 30.35
N ARG A 259 -23.96 -14.87 29.75
CA ARG A 259 -22.80 -15.70 29.39
C ARG A 259 -21.54 -14.86 29.25
N VAL A 260 -20.40 -15.52 29.43
CA VAL A 260 -19.08 -14.99 29.09
C VAL A 260 -18.51 -15.80 27.94
N GLU A 261 -17.97 -15.12 26.95
CA GLU A 261 -17.23 -15.70 25.84
C GLU A 261 -15.76 -15.32 26.01
N GLU A 262 -14.92 -16.33 26.28
CA GLU A 262 -13.50 -16.12 26.56
C GLU A 262 -12.68 -15.97 25.27
N GLY A 263 -11.69 -15.07 25.30
CA GLY A 263 -10.68 -14.99 24.24
C GLY A 263 -11.17 -14.53 22.87
N VAL A 264 -12.26 -13.76 22.80
CA VAL A 264 -12.74 -13.09 21.58
C VAL A 264 -11.65 -12.19 20.98
N GLY A 265 -10.90 -11.49 21.84
CA GLY A 265 -9.83 -10.59 21.42
C GLY A 265 -10.33 -9.36 20.66
N GLY A 266 -9.40 -8.63 20.03
CA GLY A 266 -9.69 -7.45 19.22
C GLY A 266 -9.07 -6.17 19.78
N THR A 267 -8.72 -5.26 18.88
CA THR A 267 -8.28 -3.90 19.20
C THR A 267 -9.47 -3.00 19.53
N LEU A 268 -9.22 -1.83 20.15
CA LEU A 268 -10.28 -0.86 20.46
C LEU A 268 -11.12 -0.50 19.21
N ASP A 269 -10.46 -0.27 18.08
CA ASP A 269 -11.13 0.08 16.81
C ASP A 269 -12.04 -1.07 16.34
N GLU A 270 -11.52 -2.30 16.30
CA GLU A 270 -12.27 -3.48 15.88
C GLU A 270 -13.49 -3.73 16.76
N VAL A 271 -13.32 -3.65 18.09
CA VAL A 271 -14.40 -3.89 19.07
C VAL A 271 -15.45 -2.79 19.01
N VAL A 272 -15.06 -1.52 18.92
CA VAL A 272 -16.01 -0.40 18.79
C VAL A 272 -16.82 -0.55 17.51
N MET A 273 -16.16 -0.83 16.39
CA MET A 273 -16.85 -0.97 15.10
C MET A 273 -17.75 -2.21 15.05
N GLU A 274 -17.39 -3.28 15.75
CA GLU A 274 -18.22 -4.48 15.89
C GLU A 274 -19.48 -4.25 16.72
N LEU A 275 -19.35 -3.51 17.83
CA LEU A 275 -20.43 -3.32 18.79
C LEU A 275 -21.37 -2.14 18.45
N LEU A 276 -20.97 -1.24 17.55
CA LEU A 276 -21.83 -0.16 17.08
C LEU A 276 -23.02 -0.70 16.26
N PRO A 277 -24.22 -0.12 16.41
CA PRO A 277 -25.39 -0.57 15.66
C PRO A 277 -25.27 -0.29 14.17
N VAL A 278 -25.57 -1.30 13.35
CA VAL A 278 -25.47 -1.25 11.87
C VAL A 278 -26.63 -0.46 11.23
N LYS A 279 -27.73 -0.23 11.97
CA LYS A 279 -28.89 0.55 11.52
C LYS A 279 -29.27 1.60 12.56
N GLY A 280 -29.52 2.82 12.09
CA GLY A 280 -29.92 3.94 12.93
C GLY A 280 -28.72 4.69 13.53
N THR A 281 -28.97 5.44 14.60
CA THR A 281 -27.95 6.15 15.37
C THR A 281 -27.83 5.49 16.74
N GLY A 282 -26.61 5.14 17.13
CA GLY A 282 -26.31 4.64 18.47
C GLY A 282 -24.88 4.91 18.87
N TYR A 283 -24.46 4.37 20.00
CA TYR A 283 -23.15 4.62 20.58
C TYR A 283 -22.68 3.40 21.37
N VAL A 284 -21.38 3.37 21.63
CA VAL A 284 -20.77 2.53 22.65
C VAL A 284 -20.07 3.46 23.64
N GLU A 285 -19.88 3.00 24.87
CA GLU A 285 -19.11 3.69 25.90
C GLU A 285 -17.77 3.00 26.08
N VAL A 286 -16.69 3.78 26.18
CA VAL A 286 -15.37 3.26 26.53
C VAL A 286 -15.09 3.68 27.96
N GLN A 287 -14.97 2.71 28.85
CA GLN A 287 -14.77 2.96 30.27
C GLN A 287 -13.43 2.40 30.73
N LYS A 288 -12.74 3.18 31.57
CA LYS A 288 -11.52 2.77 32.26
C LYS A 288 -11.74 2.88 33.76
N ASP A 289 -11.77 1.74 34.41
CA ASP A 289 -11.85 1.63 35.86
C ASP A 289 -10.44 1.59 36.48
N GLU A 290 -10.26 2.33 37.57
CA GLU A 290 -9.08 2.24 38.42
C GLU A 290 -9.03 0.88 39.15
N PRO A 291 -7.86 0.44 39.63
CA PRO A 291 -7.74 -0.76 40.45
C PRO A 291 -8.76 -0.83 41.59
N PHE A 292 -9.44 -1.98 41.72
CA PHE A 292 -10.45 -2.24 42.75
C PHE A 292 -11.67 -1.30 42.73
N LYS A 293 -11.89 -0.58 41.62
CA LYS A 293 -13.12 0.17 41.42
C LYS A 293 -14.30 -0.80 41.43
N ALA A 294 -15.23 -0.57 42.36
CA ALA A 294 -16.47 -1.33 42.46
C ALA A 294 -17.64 -0.55 41.86
N HIS A 295 -18.48 -1.26 41.10
CA HIS A 295 -19.81 -0.80 40.70
C HIS A 295 -20.84 -1.62 41.49
N PRO A 296 -21.62 -0.98 42.39
CA PRO A 296 -22.60 -1.67 43.25
C PRO A 296 -23.64 -2.44 42.44
N ALA A 297 -24.35 -3.36 43.10
CA ALA A 297 -25.35 -4.16 42.42
C ALA A 297 -26.52 -3.31 41.85
N HIS A 298 -26.85 -3.53 40.57
CA HIS A 298 -27.89 -2.79 39.84
C HIS A 298 -28.46 -3.62 38.66
N THR A 299 -29.43 -3.04 37.95
CA THR A 299 -30.00 -3.58 36.71
C THR A 299 -30.12 -2.48 35.65
N HIS A 300 -30.23 -2.90 34.38
CA HIS A 300 -30.52 -2.02 33.25
C HIS A 300 -31.71 -2.54 32.43
N PRO A 301 -32.53 -1.65 31.83
CA PRO A 301 -33.72 -2.04 31.07
C PRO A 301 -33.43 -2.59 29.66
N THR A 302 -32.16 -2.60 29.26
CA THR A 302 -31.68 -3.01 27.93
C THR A 302 -30.62 -4.08 28.05
N ASN A 303 -30.45 -4.90 27.00
CA ASN A 303 -29.35 -5.82 26.92
C ASN A 303 -28.03 -5.04 26.81
N GLU A 304 -26.98 -5.54 27.47
CA GLU A 304 -25.66 -4.94 27.45
C GLU A 304 -24.59 -5.97 27.09
N ILE A 305 -23.57 -5.49 26.38
CA ILE A 305 -22.37 -6.26 26.09
C ILE A 305 -21.18 -5.49 26.63
N LEU A 306 -20.36 -6.13 27.45
CA LEU A 306 -19.08 -5.58 27.90
C LEU A 306 -17.96 -6.38 27.24
N HIS A 307 -17.02 -5.70 26.58
CA HIS A 307 -15.85 -6.34 26.00
C HIS A 307 -14.59 -5.79 26.65
N ILE A 308 -13.80 -6.68 27.26
CA ILE A 308 -12.63 -6.32 28.05
C ILE A 308 -11.43 -6.15 27.11
N LEU A 309 -10.91 -4.94 26.99
CA LEU A 309 -9.74 -4.66 26.14
C LEU A 309 -8.44 -4.96 26.87
N SER A 310 -8.35 -4.61 28.15
CA SER A 310 -7.17 -4.89 28.99
C SER A 310 -7.49 -4.83 30.48
N GLY A 311 -6.63 -5.46 31.29
CA GLY A 311 -6.88 -5.64 32.72
C GLY A 311 -7.84 -6.78 33.00
N SER A 312 -8.57 -6.70 34.10
CA SER A 312 -9.56 -7.69 34.49
C SER A 312 -10.70 -7.10 35.31
N VAL A 313 -11.86 -7.76 35.26
CA VAL A 313 -13.04 -7.42 36.05
C VAL A 313 -13.70 -8.70 36.55
N SER A 314 -14.12 -8.72 37.81
CA SER A 314 -15.00 -9.76 38.33
C SER A 314 -16.43 -9.27 38.31
N ILE A 315 -17.34 -10.03 37.72
CA ILE A 315 -18.77 -9.74 37.67
C ILE A 315 -19.53 -10.73 38.55
N GLU A 316 -20.41 -10.22 39.41
CA GLU A 316 -21.29 -11.03 40.25
C GLU A 316 -22.68 -11.09 39.61
N VAL A 317 -23.18 -12.29 39.33
CA VAL A 317 -24.53 -12.53 38.78
C VAL A 317 -25.13 -13.75 39.47
N GLY A 318 -26.33 -13.61 40.05
CA GLY A 318 -27.01 -14.73 40.72
C GLY A 318 -26.27 -15.29 41.95
N GLY A 319 -25.37 -14.51 42.56
CA GLY A 319 -24.52 -14.93 43.69
C GLY A 319 -23.26 -15.69 43.27
N GLU A 320 -23.02 -15.87 41.97
CA GLU A 320 -21.74 -16.39 41.45
C GLU A 320 -20.84 -15.25 41.00
N LEU A 321 -19.55 -15.35 41.33
CA LEU A 321 -18.53 -14.37 40.93
C LEU A 321 -17.67 -14.94 39.80
N ILE A 322 -17.65 -14.23 38.66
CA ILE A 322 -17.00 -14.68 37.43
C ILE A 322 -15.91 -13.68 37.05
N SER A 323 -14.68 -14.15 36.91
CA SER A 323 -13.53 -13.30 36.55
C SER A 323 -13.31 -13.28 35.04
N CYS A 324 -13.28 -12.08 34.46
CA CYS A 324 -13.03 -11.84 33.05
C CYS A 324 -11.71 -11.05 32.87
N LYS A 325 -10.98 -11.31 31.79
CA LYS A 325 -9.68 -10.67 31.45
C LYS A 325 -9.71 -10.08 30.05
N GLY A 326 -8.64 -9.36 29.69
CA GLY A 326 -8.45 -8.84 28.33
C GLY A 326 -8.71 -9.87 27.23
N GLY A 327 -9.61 -9.52 26.31
CA GLY A 327 -10.12 -10.35 25.22
C GLY A 327 -11.46 -11.03 25.49
N ASP A 328 -11.95 -11.07 26.73
CA ASP A 328 -13.24 -11.70 27.04
C ASP A 328 -14.43 -10.77 26.76
N ARG A 329 -15.59 -11.36 26.48
CA ARG A 329 -16.85 -10.64 26.24
C ARG A 329 -17.96 -11.15 27.14
N ILE A 330 -18.63 -10.24 27.82
CA ILE A 330 -19.74 -10.51 28.73
C ILE A 330 -21.04 -10.08 28.06
N TYR A 331 -22.04 -10.95 28.07
CA TYR A 331 -23.38 -10.69 27.56
C TYR A 331 -24.34 -10.63 28.75
N LEU A 332 -24.92 -9.46 29.03
CA LEU A 332 -25.83 -9.18 30.14
C LEU A 332 -27.25 -8.91 29.62
N PRO A 333 -28.19 -9.86 29.77
CA PRO A 333 -29.58 -9.62 29.41
C PRO A 333 -30.19 -8.47 30.22
N LYS A 334 -31.16 -7.77 29.65
CA LYS A 334 -31.95 -6.76 30.37
C LYS A 334 -32.49 -7.31 31.68
N GLU A 335 -32.53 -6.45 32.68
CA GLU A 335 -32.96 -6.77 34.06
C GLU A 335 -32.09 -7.81 34.79
N THR A 336 -30.94 -8.19 34.24
CA THR A 336 -29.97 -9.02 34.96
C THR A 336 -29.40 -8.23 36.13
N HIS A 337 -29.63 -8.70 37.35
CA HIS A 337 -29.06 -8.08 38.56
C HIS A 337 -27.59 -8.46 38.69
N HIS A 338 -26.71 -7.46 38.63
CA HIS A 338 -25.28 -7.69 38.59
C HIS A 338 -24.49 -6.60 39.32
N ALA A 339 -23.28 -6.94 39.76
CA ALA A 339 -22.29 -6.01 40.33
C ALA A 339 -20.92 -6.31 39.70
N SER A 340 -19.98 -5.35 39.74
CA SER A 340 -18.63 -5.58 39.22
C SER A 340 -17.53 -4.97 40.07
N LEU A 341 -16.34 -5.58 40.01
CA LEU A 341 -15.14 -5.14 40.69
C LEU A 341 -13.93 -5.27 39.76
N ALA A 342 -13.27 -4.16 39.47
CA ALA A 342 -12.04 -4.15 38.68
C ALA A 342 -10.88 -4.83 39.43
N GLY A 343 -10.02 -5.53 38.69
CA GLY A 343 -8.84 -6.21 39.22
C GLY A 343 -7.73 -5.26 39.67
N MET A 344 -6.59 -5.82 40.07
CA MET A 344 -5.47 -5.06 40.64
C MET A 344 -4.80 -4.06 39.69
N ASP A 345 -4.92 -4.28 38.37
CA ASP A 345 -4.36 -3.39 37.35
C ASP A 345 -5.43 -2.43 36.77
N GLY A 346 -6.65 -2.45 37.32
CA GLY A 346 -7.82 -1.80 36.75
C GLY A 346 -8.39 -2.57 35.55
N CYS A 347 -9.30 -1.93 34.81
CA CYS A 347 -9.94 -2.55 33.66
C CYS A 347 -10.29 -1.50 32.59
N LEU A 348 -9.92 -1.74 31.34
CA LEU A 348 -10.37 -0.97 30.18
C LEU A 348 -11.34 -1.83 29.36
N TYR A 349 -12.53 -1.33 29.09
CA TYR A 349 -13.56 -2.10 28.40
C TYR A 349 -14.51 -1.20 27.60
N VAL A 350 -15.20 -1.80 26.64
CA VAL A 350 -16.24 -1.17 25.82
C VAL A 350 -17.59 -1.71 26.24
N ILE A 351 -18.57 -0.85 26.42
CA ILE A 351 -19.96 -1.17 26.75
C ILE A 351 -20.84 -0.84 25.56
N ALA A 352 -21.62 -1.82 25.10
CA ALA A 352 -22.65 -1.64 24.08
C ALA A 352 -24.02 -1.79 24.71
N VAL A 353 -24.81 -0.71 24.69
CA VAL A 353 -26.19 -0.72 25.17
C VAL A 353 -27.11 -0.98 23.98
N LEU A 354 -27.75 -2.14 23.96
CA LEU A 354 -28.55 -2.60 22.83
C LEU A 354 -30.00 -2.17 23.00
N LYS A 355 -30.37 -1.11 22.27
CA LYS A 355 -31.76 -0.64 22.17
C LYS A 355 -32.51 -1.49 21.14
N GLU A 356 -33.70 -1.97 21.51
CA GLU A 356 -34.61 -2.72 20.62
C GLU A 356 -35.07 -1.90 19.40
#